data_AF-A0A833X1J9-F1
#
_entry.id   AF-A0A833X1J9-F1
#
_cell.length_a   1.000
_cell.length_b   1.000
_cell.length_c   1.000
_cell.angle_alpha   90.00
_cell.angle_beta   90.00
_cell.angle_gamma   90.00
#
_symmetry.space_group_name_H-M   'P 1'
#
loop_
_entity.id
_entity.type
_entity.pdbx_description
1 polymer ?
#
loop_
_entity_poly.entity_id
_entity_poly.type
_entity_poly.pdbx_seq_one_letter_code
_entity_poly.pdbx_strand_id
1 'polypeptide(L)'
;MAFSLSISAVLLTWCISMFLAVFLVLGALVLFRRRMAKKTKPKSMERKNGDMFSIWNYDGYIAYKEIIKATENFDLRYCIGTGSYGSVYKAELPDGKVVALKKLH
;
A
#
# COMPACT_ATOMS: atom_id res chain seq x y z
N MET A 1 47.63 -0.98 -36.42
CA MET A 1 46.47 -1.81 -36.02
C MET A 1 46.38 -2.00 -34.50
N ALA A 2 47.48 -2.26 -33.77
CA ALA A 2 47.44 -2.41 -32.31
C ALA A 2 47.07 -1.12 -31.54
N PHE A 3 47.58 0.04 -31.95
CA PHE A 3 47.32 1.33 -31.29
C PHE A 3 45.87 1.82 -31.42
N SER A 4 45.17 1.50 -32.51
CA SER A 4 43.76 1.86 -32.69
C SER A 4 42.83 1.00 -31.83
N LEU A 5 43.20 -0.27 -31.60
CA LEU A 5 42.44 -1.20 -30.76
C LEU A 5 42.49 -0.77 -29.29
N SER A 6 43.66 -0.35 -28.79
CA SER A 6 43.82 0.09 -27.40
C SER A 6 43.03 1.36 -27.09
N ILE A 7 42.99 2.34 -28.00
CA ILE A 7 42.20 3.57 -27.83
C ILE A 7 40.71 3.26 -27.74
N SER A 8 40.19 2.40 -28.62
CA SER A 8 38.77 2.02 -28.60
C SER A 8 38.35 1.28 -27.32
N ALA A 9 39.24 0.44 -26.77
CA ALA A 9 39.00 -0.24 -25.50
C ALA A 9 38.97 0.74 -24.31
N VAL A 10 39.88 1.72 -24.29
CA VAL A 10 39.88 2.77 -23.27
C VAL A 10 38.59 3.58 -23.35
N LEU A 11 38.16 4.02 -24.53
CA LEU A 11 36.91 4.76 -24.69
C LEU A 11 35.69 3.96 -24.21
N LEU A 12 35.64 2.66 -24.51
CA LEU A 12 34.54 1.79 -24.07
C LEU A 12 34.47 1.68 -22.54
N THR A 13 35.61 1.55 -21.85
CA THR A 13 35.64 1.50 -20.38
C THR A 13 35.15 2.81 -19.75
N TRP A 14 35.50 3.96 -20.34
CA TRP A 14 35.03 5.26 -19.87
C TRP A 14 33.54 5.44 -20.12
N CYS A 15 33.03 4.99 -21.28
CA CYS A 15 31.60 4.97 -21.56
C CYS A 15 30.84 4.12 -20.53
N ILE A 16 31.26 2.88 -20.29
CA ILE A 16 30.59 1.97 -19.34
C ILE A 16 30.59 2.57 -17.92
N SER A 17 31.72 3.12 -17.49
CA SER A 17 31.83 3.79 -16.19
C SER A 17 30.87 4.99 -16.07
N MET A 18 30.80 5.82 -17.12
CA MET A 18 29.89 6.97 -17.15
C MET A 18 28.41 6.54 -17.14
N PHE A 19 28.05 5.52 -17.91
CA PHE A 19 26.70 4.98 -17.93
C PHE A 19 26.31 4.40 -16.55
N LEU A 20 27.18 3.61 -15.92
CA LEU A 20 26.94 3.07 -14.58
C LEU A 20 26.74 4.18 -13.54
N ALA A 21 27.57 5.22 -13.58
CA ALA A 21 27.44 6.36 -12.67
C ALA A 21 26.09 7.07 -12.85
N VAL A 22 25.65 7.31 -14.10
CA VAL A 22 24.33 7.92 -14.38
C VAL A 22 23.19 7.04 -13.88
N PHE A 23 23.24 5.73 -14.11
CA PHE A 23 22.21 4.81 -13.61
C PHE A 23 22.13 4.80 -12.07
N LEU A 24 23.27 4.81 -11.38
CA LEU A 24 23.31 4.90 -9.92
C LEU A 24 22.73 6.21 -9.40
N VAL A 25 23.04 7.34 -10.05
CA VAL A 25 22.49 8.65 -9.68
C VAL A 25 20.99 8.71 -9.92
N LEU A 26 20.51 8.28 -11.08
CA LEU A 26 19.08 8.23 -11.38
C LEU A 26 18.33 7.29 -10.43
N GLY A 27 18.89 6.11 -10.16
CA GLY A 27 18.34 5.16 -9.19
C GLY A 27 18.25 5.77 -7.78
N ALA A 28 19.32 6.40 -7.31
CA ALA A 28 19.36 7.09 -6.02
C ALA A 28 18.35 8.25 -5.97
N LEU A 29 18.25 9.08 -7.01
CA LEU A 29 17.28 10.17 -7.11
C LEU A 29 15.84 9.66 -7.07
N VAL A 30 15.52 8.61 -7.83
CA VAL A 30 14.19 7.99 -7.82
C VAL A 30 13.87 7.43 -6.44
N LEU A 31 14.79 6.72 -5.81
CA LEU A 31 14.61 6.20 -4.45
C LEU A 31 14.45 7.32 -3.42
N PHE A 32 15.22 8.40 -3.55
CA PHE A 32 15.14 9.56 -2.67
C PHE A 32 13.81 10.30 -2.83
N ARG A 33 13.35 10.51 -4.07
CA ARG A 33 12.03 11.08 -4.37
C ARG A 33 10.91 10.20 -3.85
N ARG A 34 11.00 8.87 -4.01
CA ARG A 34 10.04 7.91 -3.43
C ARG A 34 10.04 7.94 -1.91
N ARG A 35 11.21 8.08 -1.26
CA ARG A 35 11.31 8.23 0.19
C ARG A 35 10.69 9.53 0.67
N MET A 36 10.96 10.64 0.00
CA MET A 36 10.34 11.96 0.27
C MET A 36 8.82 11.93 0.09
N ALA A 37 8.31 11.31 -0.98
CA ALA A 37 6.87 11.19 -1.22
C ALA A 37 6.14 10.37 -0.14
N LYS A 38 6.85 9.49 0.57
CA LYS A 38 6.30 8.72 1.71
C LYS A 38 6.35 9.48 3.04
N LYS A 39 7.03 10.64 3.12
CA LYS A 39 7.16 11.42 4.37
C LYS A 39 5.99 12.37 4.64
N THR A 40 5.08 12.56 3.70
CA THR A 40 3.84 13.30 3.93
C THR A 40 2.72 12.33 4.31
N LYS A 41 2.74 11.85 5.55
CA LYS A 41 1.51 11.40 6.21
C LYS A 41 0.93 12.60 6.94
N PRO A 42 -0.03 13.34 6.38
CA PRO A 42 -0.92 14.11 7.24
C PRO A 42 -1.75 13.08 8.03
N LYS A 43 -1.76 13.26 9.33
CA LYS A 43 -2.72 12.66 10.23
C LYS A 43 -4.09 13.28 9.91
N SER A 44 -4.80 12.75 8.92
CA SER A 44 -6.22 13.06 8.72
C SER A 44 -6.85 12.05 7.77
N MET A 45 -7.97 11.49 8.23
CA MET A 45 -8.94 10.76 7.44
C MET A 45 -9.20 11.44 6.11
N GLU A 46 -8.84 10.83 4.98
CA GLU A 46 -9.54 11.07 3.72
C GLU A 46 -9.31 9.94 2.70
N ARG A 47 -10.40 9.21 2.44
CA ARG A 47 -10.81 8.62 1.17
C ARG A 47 -9.87 8.87 -0.02
N LYS A 48 -9.09 7.86 -0.42
CA LYS A 48 -8.61 7.77 -1.80
C LYS A 48 -8.84 6.39 -2.39
N ASN A 49 -9.91 6.36 -3.16
CA ASN A 49 -10.28 5.36 -4.15
C ASN A 49 -9.07 4.89 -4.98
N GLY A 50 -8.86 3.56 -5.04
CA GLY A 50 -8.26 2.91 -6.21
C GLY A 50 -6.73 2.81 -6.31
N ASP A 51 -6.00 2.61 -5.21
CA ASP A 51 -4.58 2.24 -5.33
C ASP A 51 -4.41 0.71 -5.31
N MET A 52 -3.95 0.17 -6.43
CA MET A 52 -3.74 -1.27 -6.72
C MET A 52 -2.83 -1.96 -5.68
N PHE A 53 -2.10 -1.18 -4.89
CA PHE A 53 -1.22 -1.62 -3.79
C PHE A 53 -1.93 -1.82 -2.44
N SER A 54 -3.15 -1.31 -2.25
CA SER A 54 -3.91 -1.46 -0.99
C SER A 54 -4.44 -2.87 -0.77
N ILE A 55 -4.68 -3.64 -1.84
CA ILE A 55 -5.10 -5.04 -1.77
C ILE A 55 -3.99 -5.92 -1.18
N TRP A 56 -2.73 -5.65 -1.50
CA TRP A 56 -1.60 -6.44 -1.02
C TRP A 56 -1.18 -6.11 0.42
N ASN A 57 -1.61 -4.95 0.93
CA ASN A 57 -1.38 -4.51 2.31
C ASN A 57 -2.67 -4.47 3.14
N TYR A 58 -3.70 -5.22 2.72
CA TYR A 58 -4.88 -5.43 3.55
C TYR A 58 -4.57 -6.48 4.60
N ASP A 59 -4.11 -6.03 5.76
CA ASP A 59 -4.05 -6.89 6.95
C ASP A 59 -5.49 -7.14 7.42
N GLY A 60 -6.13 -8.15 6.84
CA GLY A 60 -7.52 -8.50 7.14
C GLY A 60 -7.75 -8.80 8.62
N TYR A 61 -6.70 -9.13 9.36
CA TYR A 61 -6.76 -9.30 10.81
C TYR A 61 -6.95 -7.97 11.56
N ILE A 62 -6.35 -6.88 11.09
CA ILE A 62 -6.52 -5.54 11.68
C ILE A 62 -7.93 -5.02 11.38
N ALA A 63 -8.40 -5.15 10.15
CA ALA A 63 -9.77 -4.77 9.79
C ALA A 63 -10.81 -5.61 10.56
N TYR A 64 -10.57 -6.92 10.71
CA TYR A 64 -11.42 -7.79 11.53
C TYR A 64 -11.44 -7.36 13.00
N LYS A 65 -10.29 -6.98 13.59
CA LYS A 65 -10.23 -6.46 14.96
C LYS A 65 -11.02 -5.18 15.15
N GLU A 66 -10.97 -4.25 14.19
CA GLU A 66 -11.78 -3.03 14.25
C GLU A 66 -13.27 -3.34 14.15
N ILE A 67 -13.66 -4.28 13.29
CA ILE A 67 -15.04 -4.76 13.17
C ILE A 67 -15.52 -5.42 14.47
N ILE A 68 -14.71 -6.31 15.05
CA ILE A 68 -15.02 -6.96 16.34
C ILE A 68 -15.14 -5.93 17.45
N LYS A 69 -14.27 -4.92 17.48
CA LYS A 69 -14.36 -3.84 18.48
C LYS A 69 -15.63 -3.00 18.30
N ALA A 70 -15.99 -2.64 17.06
CA ALA A 70 -17.16 -1.84 16.75
C ALA A 70 -18.49 -2.57 16.99
N THR A 71 -18.49 -3.90 16.84
CA THR A 71 -19.68 -4.75 17.06
C THR A 71 -19.71 -5.42 18.44
N GLU A 72 -18.76 -5.09 19.32
CA GLU A 72 -18.48 -5.82 20.57
C GLU A 72 -18.56 -7.34 20.39
N ASN A 73 -17.78 -7.85 19.45
CA ASN A 73 -17.69 -9.27 19.11
C ASN A 73 -19.01 -9.84 18.56
N PHE A 74 -19.67 -9.09 17.68
CA PHE A 74 -20.96 -9.47 17.08
C PHE A 74 -22.05 -9.74 18.13
N ASP A 75 -22.15 -8.85 19.12
CA ASP A 75 -23.18 -8.95 20.16
C ASP A 75 -24.59 -8.88 19.54
N LEU A 76 -25.51 -9.68 20.09
CA LEU A 76 -26.90 -9.77 19.65
C LEU A 76 -27.63 -8.43 19.68
N ARG A 77 -27.24 -7.50 20.55
CA ARG A 77 -27.82 -6.14 20.62
C ARG A 77 -27.62 -5.32 19.34
N TYR A 78 -26.63 -5.68 18.53
CA TYR A 78 -26.37 -5.07 17.24
C TYR A 78 -26.95 -5.88 16.07
N CYS A 79 -27.49 -7.07 16.31
CA CYS A 79 -28.11 -7.88 15.28
C CYS A 79 -29.40 -7.20 14.80
N ILE A 80 -29.45 -6.88 13.51
CA ILE A 80 -30.61 -6.28 12.86
C ILE A 80 -31.40 -7.28 12.01
N GLY A 81 -30.88 -8.50 11.82
CA GLY A 81 -31.58 -9.55 11.12
C GLY A 81 -30.76 -10.82 10.95
N THR A 82 -31.43 -11.96 10.97
CA THR A 82 -30.84 -13.28 10.73
C THR A 82 -31.49 -13.90 9.51
N GLY A 83 -30.68 -14.42 8.60
CA GLY A 83 -31.14 -15.17 7.43
C GLY A 83 -30.46 -16.53 7.32
N SER A 84 -30.80 -17.29 6.28
CA SER A 84 -30.20 -18.60 6.01
C SER A 84 -28.68 -18.56 5.81
N TYR A 85 -28.15 -17.44 5.30
CA TYR A 85 -26.72 -17.23 5.02
C TYR A 85 -26.00 -16.44 6.11
N GLY A 86 -26.54 -16.41 7.34
CA GLY A 86 -25.91 -15.76 8.49
C GLY A 86 -26.64 -14.52 9.00
N SER A 87 -25.96 -13.75 9.84
CA SER A 87 -26.54 -12.66 10.63
C SER A 87 -26.00 -11.31 10.19
N VAL A 88 -26.86 -10.30 10.15
CA VAL A 88 -26.54 -8.92 9.79
C VAL A 88 -26.53 -8.07 11.04
N TYR A 89 -25.45 -7.33 11.25
CA TYR A 89 -25.23 -6.48 12.41
C TYR A 89 -25.09 -5.01 12.00
N LYS A 90 -25.65 -4.10 12.80
CA LYS A 90 -25.42 -2.67 12.70
C LYS A 90 -24.09 -2.33 13.36
N ALA A 91 -23.22 -1.61 12.65
CA ALA A 91 -22.01 -1.04 13.21
C ALA A 91 -21.95 0.46 12.91
N GLU A 92 -21.48 1.23 13.87
CA GLU A 92 -21.16 2.64 13.71
C GLU A 92 -19.64 2.76 13.65
N LEU A 93 -19.13 3.32 12.55
CA LEU A 93 -17.71 3.55 12.37
C LEU A 93 -17.27 4.78 13.20
N PRO A 94 -15.97 4.93 13.50
CA PRO A 94 -15.44 6.08 14.25
C PRO A 94 -15.70 7.44 13.59
N ASP A 95 -16.05 7.46 12.30
CA ASP A 95 -16.44 8.63 11.52
C ASP A 95 -17.95 8.94 11.61
N GLY A 96 -18.70 8.23 12.45
CA GLY A 96 -20.15 8.37 12.63
C GLY A 96 -20.99 7.71 11.54
N LYS A 97 -20.35 7.00 10.59
CA LYS A 97 -21.06 6.32 9.52
C LYS A 97 -21.67 5.00 10.03
N VAL A 98 -22.97 4.84 9.83
CA VAL A 98 -23.66 3.57 10.11
C VAL A 98 -23.57 2.64 8.91
N VAL A 99 -23.13 1.40 9.15
CA VAL A 99 -23.05 0.33 8.13
C VAL A 99 -23.70 -0.96 8.63
N ALA A 100 -24.10 -1.81 7.69
CA ALA A 100 -24.57 -3.17 7.96
C ALA A 100 -23.47 -4.18 7.63
N LEU A 101 -23.08 -4.99 8.60
CA LEU A 101 -22.07 -6.04 8.49
C LEU A 101 -22.75 -7.41 8.43
N LYS A 102 -22.55 -8.14 7.34
CA LYS A 102 -23.07 -9.50 7.21
C LYS A 102 -22.01 -10.50 7.66
N LYS A 103 -22.24 -11.15 8.81
CA LYS A 103 -21.49 -12.31 9.26
C LYS A 103 -22.08 -13.55 8.59
N LEU A 104 -21.34 -14.10 7.63
CA LEU A 104 -21.70 -15.40 7.06
C LEU A 104 -21.49 -16.51 8.11
N HIS A 105 -22.30 -17.56 8.03
CA HIS A 105 -22.11 -18.76 8.85
C HIS A 105 -20.85 -19.49 8.40
#